data_AF-A0A838VBW8-F1
#
_entry.id   AF-A0A838VBW8-F1
#
_cell.length_a   1.000
_cell.length_b   1.000
_cell.length_c   1.000
_cell.angle_alpha   90.00
_cell.angle_beta   90.00
_cell.angle_gamma   90.00
#
_symmetry.space_group_name_H-M   'P 1'
#
loop_
_entity.id
_entity.type
_entity.pdbx_description
1 polymer ?
#
loop_
_entity_poly.entity_id
_entity_poly.type
_entity_poly.pdbx_seq_one_letter_code
_entity_poly.pdbx_strand_id
1 'polypeptide(L)'
;MPFLKVGYLAALALFAAAPAVAQTVRDPADTLSMHLRTLAANPRDYAALLGAGQSALEVGDPNAALGFFARAEEIAPRDGRAKAGIGSALVMMERPDDALRLFGEAVSLGTPEELVARDRGLAYDLRGDNRRAQKDYALALKRGPDDEATRRYALSLGISGDRAQALTLLDPLLRKKDQGAWRARAFVMAMTGDVNGADSIARAVMPANMAGTMTPFLKRLASLNAADRAHAVNFGTMPSTGQSFAAVALGDPYKPAGTQTASVGDTLIPAGEPLGPRASDATPARVVEPLSRAPRRRPGQPVETASTTPAPGFTVPLAQPAMARTGALSSGPLPTARVGERIGTRVGPVDPARLPPEARGQGAAIASVTRGDLPPPSG
;
A
#
# COMPACT_ATOMS: atom_id res chain seq x y z
N MET A 1 80.14 -13.85 -40.12
CA MET A 1 80.28 -14.42 -38.76
C MET A 1 79.40 -13.60 -37.82
N PRO A 2 78.60 -14.22 -36.93
CA PRO A 2 77.13 -14.16 -37.04
C PRO A 2 76.41 -13.18 -36.09
N PHE A 3 75.16 -12.89 -36.48
CA PHE A 3 74.09 -12.22 -35.76
C PHE A 3 73.68 -12.99 -34.50
N LEU A 4 73.57 -12.32 -33.35
CA LEU A 4 72.90 -12.86 -32.15
C LEU A 4 71.48 -12.28 -32.05
N LYS A 5 70.50 -13.17 -32.26
CA LYS A 5 69.07 -12.93 -32.01
C LYS A 5 68.82 -12.98 -30.50
N VAL A 6 68.27 -11.91 -29.92
CA VAL A 6 67.74 -11.92 -28.55
C VAL A 6 66.32 -12.49 -28.61
N GLY A 7 66.11 -13.60 -27.91
CA GLY A 7 64.88 -14.37 -27.90
C GLY A 7 63.76 -13.73 -27.08
N TYR A 8 62.55 -13.78 -27.64
CA TYR A 8 61.27 -13.54 -27.00
C TYR A 8 60.99 -14.64 -25.95
N LEU A 9 60.69 -14.25 -24.71
CA LEU A 9 59.98 -15.10 -23.75
C LEU A 9 58.68 -14.41 -23.36
N ALA A 10 57.61 -14.78 -24.06
CA ALA A 10 56.24 -14.45 -23.69
C ALA A 10 55.82 -15.35 -22.52
N ALA A 11 55.71 -14.78 -21.33
CA ALA A 11 55.13 -15.43 -20.17
C ALA A 11 53.60 -15.46 -20.33
N LEU A 12 53.06 -16.62 -20.70
CA LEU A 12 51.63 -16.89 -20.75
C LEU A 12 51.13 -17.09 -19.31
N ALA A 13 50.62 -16.04 -18.68
CA ALA A 13 49.91 -16.14 -17.42
C ALA A 13 48.49 -16.66 -17.68
N LEU A 14 48.25 -17.94 -17.41
CA LEU A 14 46.89 -18.49 -17.31
C LEU A 14 46.22 -17.89 -16.07
N PHE A 15 45.38 -16.86 -16.27
CA PHE A 15 44.42 -16.47 -15.26
C PHE A 15 43.24 -17.46 -15.33
N ALA A 16 43.18 -18.38 -14.37
CA ALA A 16 42.00 -19.21 -14.17
C ALA A 16 40.85 -18.30 -13.75
N ALA A 17 39.96 -17.98 -14.69
CA ALA A 17 38.72 -17.29 -14.40
C ALA A 17 37.84 -18.24 -13.57
N ALA A 18 37.74 -17.97 -12.27
CA ALA A 18 36.72 -18.58 -11.43
C ALA A 18 35.34 -18.27 -12.04
N PRO A 19 34.41 -19.25 -12.15
CA PRO A 19 33.09 -18.95 -12.64
C PRO A 19 32.44 -17.96 -11.69
N ALA A 20 32.05 -16.79 -12.22
CA ALA A 20 31.18 -15.87 -11.51
C ALA A 20 29.95 -16.67 -11.09
N VAL A 21 29.78 -16.85 -9.77
CA VAL A 21 28.55 -17.37 -9.21
C VAL A 21 27.48 -16.36 -9.59
N ALA A 22 26.75 -16.65 -10.66
CA ALA A 22 25.54 -15.95 -11.00
C ALA A 22 24.67 -16.04 -9.75
N GLN A 23 24.44 -14.90 -9.09
CA GLN A 23 23.44 -14.79 -8.05
C GLN A 23 22.12 -15.12 -8.74
N THR A 24 21.71 -16.38 -8.66
CA THR A 24 20.37 -16.77 -9.04
C THR A 24 19.46 -15.95 -8.13
N VAL A 25 18.70 -15.03 -8.72
CA VAL A 25 17.60 -14.37 -8.03
C VAL A 25 16.72 -15.52 -7.52
N ARG A 26 16.81 -15.80 -6.21
CA ARG A 26 16.12 -16.94 -5.61
C ARG A 26 14.62 -16.67 -5.72
N ASP A 27 13.87 -17.68 -6.14
CA ASP A 27 12.41 -17.60 -6.24
C ASP A 27 11.82 -17.13 -4.89
N PRO A 28 10.95 -16.11 -4.86
CA PRO A 28 10.30 -15.67 -3.64
C PRO A 28 9.63 -16.81 -2.85
N ALA A 29 9.08 -17.82 -3.53
CA ALA A 29 8.49 -18.99 -2.88
C ALA A 29 9.54 -19.87 -2.14
N ASP A 30 10.72 -20.04 -2.72
CA ASP A 30 11.84 -20.74 -2.06
C ASP A 30 12.36 -19.97 -0.85
N THR A 31 12.43 -18.64 -0.98
CA THR A 31 12.86 -17.75 0.11
C THR A 31 11.86 -17.75 1.26
N LEU A 32 10.55 -17.71 0.95
CA LEU A 32 9.49 -17.89 1.93
C LEU A 32 9.65 -19.24 2.66
N SER A 33 9.81 -20.33 1.90
CA SER A 33 10.00 -21.68 2.46
C SER A 33 11.19 -21.77 3.41
N MET A 34 12.29 -21.07 3.10
CA MET A 34 13.47 -21.00 3.99
C MET A 34 13.16 -20.26 5.31
N HIS A 35 12.47 -19.12 5.25
CA HIS A 35 12.04 -18.40 6.45
C HIS A 35 11.06 -19.23 7.30
N LEU A 36 10.11 -19.92 6.66
CA LEU A 36 9.18 -20.82 7.35
C LEU A 36 9.89 -21.95 8.09
N ARG A 37 10.94 -22.57 7.52
CA ARG A 37 11.76 -23.57 8.22
C ARG A 37 12.45 -22.98 9.45
N THR A 38 12.95 -21.75 9.33
CA THR A 38 13.57 -21.04 10.47
C THR A 38 12.54 -20.79 11.57
N LEU A 39 11.31 -20.40 11.19
CA LEU A 39 10.20 -20.17 12.13
C LEU A 39 9.66 -21.45 12.76
N ALA A 40 9.76 -22.60 12.07
CA ALA A 40 9.42 -23.90 12.64
C ALA A 40 10.38 -24.28 13.78
N ALA A 41 11.66 -23.94 13.65
CA ALA A 41 12.65 -24.16 14.70
C ALA A 41 12.59 -23.08 15.81
N ASN A 42 12.35 -21.82 15.43
CA ASN A 42 12.21 -20.69 16.35
C ASN A 42 11.04 -19.77 15.92
N PRO A 43 9.83 -19.97 16.48
CA PRO A 43 8.65 -19.18 16.11
C PRO A 43 8.72 -17.69 16.44
N ARG A 44 9.70 -17.25 17.24
CA ARG A 44 9.91 -15.85 17.63
C ARG A 44 11.16 -15.25 16.98
N ASP A 45 11.72 -15.90 15.95
CA ASP A 45 12.82 -15.32 15.20
C ASP A 45 12.36 -14.08 14.43
N TYR A 46 12.77 -12.90 14.92
CA TYR A 46 12.33 -11.61 14.39
C TYR A 46 12.76 -11.41 12.93
N ALA A 47 13.98 -11.79 12.58
CA ALA A 47 14.49 -11.61 11.22
C ALA A 47 13.76 -12.54 10.25
N ALA A 48 13.47 -13.79 10.66
CA ALA A 48 12.70 -14.72 9.85
C ALA A 48 11.24 -14.30 9.71
N LEU A 49 10.63 -13.65 10.71
CA LEU A 49 9.28 -13.07 10.58
C LEU A 49 9.25 -11.92 9.57
N LEU A 50 10.20 -10.98 9.65
CA LEU A 50 10.31 -9.91 8.64
C LEU A 50 10.55 -10.47 7.23
N GLY A 51 11.44 -11.46 7.12
CA GLY A 51 11.74 -12.12 5.85
C GLY A 51 10.55 -12.88 5.28
N ALA A 52 9.84 -13.66 6.11
CA ALA A 52 8.63 -14.37 5.69
C ALA A 52 7.53 -13.39 5.25
N GLY A 53 7.34 -12.28 5.97
CA GLY A 53 6.40 -11.23 5.58
C GLY A 53 6.75 -10.62 4.21
N GLN A 54 8.03 -10.29 3.99
CA GLN A 54 8.48 -9.73 2.72
C GLN A 54 8.32 -10.73 1.57
N SER A 55 8.72 -11.99 1.75
CA SER A 55 8.55 -13.02 0.73
C SER A 55 7.07 -13.33 0.47
N ALA A 56 6.20 -13.25 1.49
CA ALA A 56 4.75 -13.38 1.32
C ALA A 56 4.16 -12.27 0.42
N LEU A 57 4.63 -11.01 0.56
CA LEU A 57 4.27 -9.93 -0.36
C LEU A 57 4.72 -10.22 -1.80
N GLU A 58 5.95 -10.72 -1.97
CA GLU A 58 6.52 -11.01 -3.29
C GLU A 58 5.81 -12.15 -4.02
N VAL A 59 5.27 -13.14 -3.29
CA VAL A 59 4.42 -14.20 -3.88
C VAL A 59 2.96 -13.79 -4.06
N GLY A 60 2.57 -12.60 -3.61
CA GLY A 60 1.21 -12.07 -3.80
C GLY A 60 0.22 -12.42 -2.69
N ASP A 61 0.69 -12.77 -1.48
CA ASP A 61 -0.17 -13.07 -0.33
C ASP A 61 -0.02 -12.00 0.78
N PRO A 62 -0.69 -10.84 0.63
CA PRO A 62 -0.61 -9.77 1.63
C PRO A 62 -1.28 -10.14 2.95
N ASN A 63 -2.23 -11.09 2.97
CA ASN A 63 -2.87 -11.54 4.22
C ASN A 63 -1.89 -12.35 5.07
N ALA A 64 -1.16 -13.29 4.46
CA ALA A 64 -0.10 -14.00 5.16
C ALA A 64 1.01 -13.04 5.61
N ALA A 65 1.38 -12.07 4.77
CA ALA A 65 2.36 -11.04 5.11
C ALA A 65 1.97 -10.26 6.38
N LEU A 66 0.70 -9.82 6.48
CA LEU A 66 0.18 -9.15 7.68
C LEU A 66 0.39 -10.00 8.94
N GLY A 67 0.12 -11.30 8.88
CA GLY A 67 0.31 -12.20 10.01
C GLY A 67 1.76 -12.28 10.48
N PHE A 68 2.71 -12.36 9.55
CA PHE A 68 4.14 -12.38 9.89
C PHE A 68 4.62 -11.04 10.46
N PHE A 69 4.24 -9.91 9.84
CA PHE A 69 4.65 -8.60 10.32
C PHE A 69 4.00 -8.23 11.65
N ALA A 70 2.74 -8.62 11.91
CA ALA A 70 2.10 -8.41 13.20
C ALA A 70 2.86 -9.13 14.34
N ARG A 71 3.27 -10.38 14.12
CA ARG A 71 4.11 -11.11 15.07
C ARG A 71 5.49 -10.48 15.25
N ALA A 72 6.07 -9.92 14.19
CA ALA A 72 7.33 -9.18 14.29
C ALA A 72 7.17 -7.90 15.13
N GLU A 73 6.07 -7.17 14.94
CA GLU A 73 5.72 -5.97 15.71
C GLU A 73 5.53 -6.29 17.20
N GLU A 74 4.89 -7.41 17.55
CA GLU A 74 4.78 -7.87 18.94
C GLU A 74 6.13 -8.12 19.61
N ILE A 75 7.13 -8.57 18.85
CA ILE A 75 8.48 -8.85 19.37
C ILE A 75 9.29 -7.56 19.53
N ALA A 76 9.20 -6.65 18.55
CA ALA A 76 9.96 -5.40 18.54
C ALA A 76 9.05 -4.21 18.18
N PRO A 77 8.19 -3.74 19.09
CA PRO A 77 7.17 -2.71 18.80
C PRO A 77 7.77 -1.33 18.51
N ARG A 78 9.05 -1.11 18.85
CA ARG A 78 9.79 0.11 18.57
C ARG A 78 10.65 0.04 17.31
N ASP A 79 10.67 -1.10 16.63
CA ASP A 79 11.34 -1.25 15.34
C ASP A 79 10.32 -0.99 14.21
N GLY A 80 10.50 0.12 13.51
CA GLY A 80 9.57 0.54 12.45
C GLY A 80 9.52 -0.39 11.24
N ARG A 81 10.44 -1.35 11.07
CA ARG A 81 10.45 -2.29 9.93
C ARG A 81 9.21 -3.16 9.86
N ALA A 82 8.71 -3.63 11.00
CA ALA A 82 7.48 -4.41 11.04
C ALA A 82 6.28 -3.55 10.60
N LYS A 83 6.17 -2.31 11.09
CA LYS A 83 5.12 -1.36 10.67
C LYS A 83 5.21 -1.02 9.19
N ALA A 84 6.41 -0.84 8.64
CA ALA A 84 6.63 -0.65 7.21
C ALA A 84 6.14 -1.86 6.39
N GLY A 85 6.40 -3.08 6.87
CA GLY A 85 5.87 -4.31 6.28
C GLY A 85 4.34 -4.37 6.29
N ILE A 86 3.71 -4.06 7.43
CA ILE A 86 2.24 -3.96 7.55
C ILE A 86 1.70 -2.91 6.57
N GLY A 87 2.32 -1.73 6.50
CA GLY A 87 1.96 -0.68 5.54
C GLY A 87 1.99 -1.19 4.10
N SER A 88 3.05 -1.90 3.72
CA SER A 88 3.21 -2.48 2.38
C SER A 88 2.13 -3.53 2.07
N ALA A 89 1.77 -4.37 3.03
CA ALA A 89 0.67 -5.31 2.90
C ALA A 89 -0.68 -4.60 2.72
N LEU A 90 -0.92 -3.51 3.44
CA LEU A 90 -2.14 -2.71 3.29
C LEU A 90 -2.23 -2.02 1.93
N VAL A 91 -1.10 -1.59 1.34
CA VAL A 91 -1.09 -1.09 -0.05
C VAL A 91 -1.55 -2.17 -1.02
N MET A 92 -1.05 -3.40 -0.88
CA MET A 92 -1.45 -4.53 -1.72
C MET A 92 -2.91 -4.95 -1.52
N MET A 93 -3.51 -4.60 -0.38
CA MET A 93 -4.93 -4.77 -0.10
C MET A 93 -5.77 -3.53 -0.48
N GLU A 94 -5.21 -2.62 -1.28
CA GLU A 94 -5.88 -1.40 -1.76
C GLU A 94 -6.36 -0.48 -0.62
N ARG A 95 -5.64 -0.43 0.51
CA ARG A 95 -5.89 0.44 1.68
C ARG A 95 -4.81 1.51 1.85
N PRO A 96 -4.69 2.48 0.93
CA PRO A 96 -3.58 3.42 0.90
C PRO A 96 -3.54 4.38 2.09
N ASP A 97 -4.67 4.82 2.63
CA ASP A 97 -4.69 5.78 3.75
C ASP A 97 -4.12 5.16 5.04
N ASP A 98 -4.51 3.91 5.34
CA ASP A 98 -3.96 3.18 6.48
C ASP A 98 -2.46 2.90 6.31
N ALA A 99 -2.04 2.54 5.09
CA ALA A 99 -0.64 2.32 4.76
C ALA A 99 0.20 3.59 4.96
N LEU A 100 -0.26 4.75 4.48
CA LEU A 100 0.44 6.03 4.62
C LEU A 100 0.66 6.41 6.08
N ARG A 101 -0.32 6.18 6.95
CA ARG A 101 -0.17 6.36 8.40
C ARG A 101 0.94 5.47 8.96
N LEU A 102 0.94 4.18 8.62
CA LEU A 102 1.94 3.22 9.11
C LEU A 102 3.35 3.51 8.58
N PHE A 103 3.49 3.97 7.33
CA PHE A 103 4.78 4.42 6.82
C PHE A 103 5.30 5.65 7.57
N GLY A 104 4.42 6.60 7.92
CA GLY A 104 4.76 7.74 8.76
C GLY A 104 5.23 7.33 10.16
N GLU A 105 4.53 6.37 10.79
CA GLU A 105 4.95 5.79 12.07
C GLU A 105 6.30 5.05 11.95
N ALA A 106 6.50 4.25 10.91
CA ALA A 106 7.73 3.50 10.68
C ALA A 106 8.95 4.43 10.56
N VAL A 107 8.81 5.51 9.79
CA VAL A 107 9.86 6.55 9.62
C VAL A 107 10.09 7.28 10.95
N SER A 108 9.03 7.60 11.70
CA SER A 108 9.15 8.23 13.03
C SER A 108 9.87 7.34 14.05
N LEU A 109 9.82 6.02 13.87
CA LEU A 109 10.56 5.02 14.66
C LEU A 109 11.99 4.76 14.13
N GLY A 110 12.46 5.54 13.15
CA GLY A 110 13.83 5.46 12.63
C GLY A 110 14.01 4.51 11.44
N THR A 111 12.94 4.03 10.82
CA THR A 111 13.06 3.33 9.53
C THR A 111 13.53 4.32 8.47
N PRO A 112 14.62 4.06 7.74
CA PRO A 112 15.06 4.94 6.66
C PRO A 112 13.95 5.15 5.63
N GLU A 113 13.75 6.39 5.19
CA GLU A 113 12.68 6.72 4.25
C GLU A 113 12.79 5.93 2.95
N GLU A 114 14.01 5.66 2.50
CA GLU A 114 14.27 4.91 1.28
C GLU A 114 13.78 3.45 1.35
N LEU A 115 13.58 2.88 2.55
CA LEU A 115 13.03 1.53 2.71
C LEU A 115 11.52 1.47 2.50
N VAL A 116 10.81 2.57 2.78
CA VAL A 116 9.36 2.63 2.62
C VAL A 116 8.96 3.30 1.31
N ALA A 117 9.86 4.05 0.69
CA ALA A 117 9.55 4.96 -0.40
C ALA A 117 8.86 4.28 -1.60
N ARG A 118 9.29 3.07 -2.02
CA ARG A 118 8.64 2.38 -3.16
C ARG A 118 7.15 2.11 -2.92
N ASP A 119 6.82 1.55 -1.74
CA ASP A 119 5.45 1.13 -1.44
C ASP A 119 4.60 2.31 -0.95
N ARG A 120 5.22 3.31 -0.30
CA ARG A 120 4.61 4.61 0.00
C ARG A 120 4.27 5.40 -1.28
N GLY A 121 5.13 5.31 -2.29
CA GLY A 121 4.89 5.89 -3.61
C GLY A 121 3.63 5.32 -4.27
N LEU A 122 3.45 3.99 -4.22
CA LEU A 122 2.23 3.36 -4.71
C LEU A 122 0.99 3.81 -3.93
N ALA A 123 1.10 3.92 -2.60
CA ALA A 123 -0.01 4.44 -1.79
C ALA A 123 -0.42 5.87 -2.20
N TYR A 124 0.55 6.74 -2.54
CA TYR A 124 0.26 8.07 -3.07
C TYR A 124 -0.38 8.05 -4.46
N ASP A 125 0.07 7.18 -5.37
CA ASP A 125 -0.56 7.00 -6.68
C ASP A 125 -2.03 6.58 -6.55
N LEU A 126 -2.34 5.64 -5.65
CA LEU A 126 -3.72 5.19 -5.39
C LEU A 126 -4.63 6.31 -4.86
N ARG A 127 -4.06 7.32 -4.19
CA ARG A 127 -4.77 8.53 -3.81
C ARG A 127 -4.82 9.60 -4.91
N GLY A 128 -4.17 9.36 -6.04
CA GLY A 128 -4.03 10.32 -7.13
C GLY A 128 -3.00 11.43 -6.87
N ASP A 129 -2.16 11.32 -5.83
CA ASP A 129 -1.05 12.25 -5.58
C ASP A 129 0.24 11.79 -6.29
N ASN A 130 0.20 11.77 -7.63
CA ASN A 130 1.32 11.28 -8.43
C ASN A 130 2.61 12.08 -8.19
N ARG A 131 2.50 13.37 -7.80
CA ARG A 131 3.68 14.19 -7.52
C ARG A 131 4.46 13.66 -6.32
N ARG A 132 3.79 13.28 -5.24
CA ARG A 132 4.47 12.64 -4.09
C ARG A 132 4.94 11.24 -4.44
N ALA A 133 4.14 10.48 -5.17
CA ALA A 133 4.52 9.15 -5.63
C ALA A 133 5.86 9.15 -6.40
N GLN A 134 5.99 10.04 -7.39
CA GLN A 134 7.21 10.17 -8.21
C GLN A 134 8.44 10.55 -7.39
N LYS A 135 8.30 11.41 -6.37
CA LYS A 135 9.40 11.73 -5.45
C LYS A 135 9.84 10.51 -4.65
N ASP A 136 8.88 9.73 -4.19
CA ASP A 136 9.12 8.52 -3.41
C ASP A 136 9.76 7.40 -4.27
N TYR A 137 9.33 7.21 -5.52
CA TYR A 137 10.03 6.27 -6.39
C TYR A 137 11.45 6.72 -6.72
N ALA A 138 11.65 8.01 -7.01
CA ALA A 138 12.99 8.55 -7.21
C ALA A 138 13.88 8.37 -5.97
N LEU A 139 13.30 8.49 -4.77
CA LEU A 139 13.98 8.22 -3.50
C LEU A 139 14.35 6.73 -3.36
N ALA A 140 13.44 5.81 -3.66
CA ALA A 140 13.70 4.37 -3.63
C ALA A 140 14.88 3.99 -4.54
N LEU A 141 14.91 4.53 -5.76
CA LEU A 141 15.96 4.27 -6.75
C LEU A 141 17.34 4.82 -6.36
N LYS A 142 17.45 5.70 -5.35
CA LYS A 142 18.76 6.15 -4.84
C LYS A 142 19.55 5.04 -4.14
N ARG A 143 18.87 4.01 -3.61
CA ARG A 143 19.54 2.86 -2.96
C ARG A 143 20.20 1.92 -3.97
N GLY A 144 19.74 1.97 -5.22
CA GLY A 144 20.23 1.11 -6.29
C GLY A 144 19.12 0.77 -7.30
N PRO A 145 19.47 0.01 -8.34
CA PRO A 145 18.49 -0.46 -9.32
C PRO A 145 17.39 -1.30 -8.67
N ASP A 146 16.13 -0.92 -8.89
CA ASP A 146 14.94 -1.70 -8.51
C ASP A 146 13.99 -1.70 -9.72
N ASP A 147 13.85 -2.87 -10.34
CA ASP A 147 13.05 -3.05 -11.55
C ASP A 147 11.55 -2.77 -11.28
N GLU A 148 11.03 -3.11 -10.09
CA GLU A 148 9.63 -2.84 -9.71
C GLU A 148 9.39 -1.36 -9.43
N ALA A 149 10.30 -0.71 -8.68
CA ALA A 149 10.21 0.74 -8.47
C ALA A 149 10.29 1.52 -9.79
N THR A 150 11.13 1.05 -10.72
CA THR A 150 11.26 1.63 -12.08
C THR A 150 9.95 1.52 -12.87
N ARG A 151 9.30 0.34 -12.87
CA ARG A 151 8.00 0.14 -13.52
C ARG A 151 6.92 1.03 -12.91
N ARG A 152 6.80 1.05 -11.58
CA ARG A 152 5.80 1.87 -10.88
C ARG A 152 6.01 3.36 -11.10
N TYR A 153 7.26 3.82 -11.13
CA TYR A 153 7.56 5.21 -11.45
C TYR A 153 7.15 5.56 -12.89
N ALA A 154 7.46 4.69 -13.87
CA ALA A 154 7.03 4.91 -15.25
C ALA A 154 5.51 4.95 -15.38
N LEU A 155 4.79 4.07 -14.65
CA LEU A 155 3.32 4.10 -14.59
C LEU A 155 2.82 5.42 -13.99
N SER A 156 3.41 5.89 -12.89
CA SER A 156 3.05 7.17 -12.25
C SER A 156 3.27 8.37 -13.19
N LEU A 157 4.37 8.37 -13.95
CA LEU A 157 4.63 9.37 -14.99
C LEU A 157 3.55 9.31 -16.08
N GLY A 158 3.21 8.12 -16.57
CA GLY A 158 2.12 7.91 -17.53
C GLY A 158 0.74 8.33 -17.01
N ILE A 159 0.42 8.09 -15.74
CA ILE A 159 -0.81 8.53 -15.10
C ILE A 159 -0.90 10.07 -15.12
N SER A 160 0.20 10.74 -14.82
CA SER A 160 0.31 12.21 -14.86
C SER A 160 0.44 12.81 -16.27
N GLY A 161 0.58 11.97 -17.30
CA GLY A 161 0.65 12.37 -18.71
C GLY A 161 2.07 12.53 -19.28
N ASP A 162 3.13 12.34 -18.48
CA ASP A 162 4.51 12.41 -18.97
C ASP A 162 4.94 11.10 -19.66
N ARG A 163 4.43 10.93 -20.88
CA ARG A 163 4.72 9.77 -21.73
C ARG A 163 6.22 9.63 -22.01
N ALA A 164 6.90 10.73 -22.31
CA ALA A 164 8.27 10.69 -22.79
C ALA A 164 9.22 10.15 -21.71
N GLN A 165 9.14 10.71 -20.50
CA GLN A 165 9.97 10.25 -19.39
C GLN A 165 9.62 8.83 -18.97
N ALA A 166 8.32 8.47 -18.96
CA ALA A 166 7.89 7.11 -18.65
C ALA A 166 8.52 6.07 -19.57
N LEU A 167 8.53 6.33 -20.89
CA LEU A 167 9.11 5.41 -21.87
C LEU A 167 10.63 5.31 -21.74
N THR A 168 11.32 6.45 -21.56
CA THR A 168 12.77 6.46 -21.31
C THR A 168 13.14 5.65 -20.07
N LEU A 169 12.35 5.76 -19.00
CA LEU A 169 12.59 5.03 -17.76
C LEU A 169 12.43 3.50 -17.93
N LEU A 170 11.55 3.06 -18.84
CA LEU A 170 11.32 1.64 -19.12
C LEU A 170 12.36 1.02 -20.06
N ASP A 171 13.09 1.81 -20.85
CA ASP A 171 14.03 1.31 -21.87
C ASP A 171 15.03 0.26 -21.35
N PRO A 172 15.67 0.43 -20.17
CA PRO A 172 16.58 -0.59 -19.64
C PRO A 172 15.89 -1.94 -19.38
N LEU A 173 14.65 -1.92 -18.88
CA LEU A 173 13.88 -3.12 -18.58
C LEU A 173 13.39 -3.82 -19.85
N LEU A 174 12.97 -3.05 -20.85
CA LEU A 174 12.56 -3.59 -22.16
C LEU A 174 13.72 -4.31 -22.86
N ARG A 175 14.95 -3.79 -22.75
CA ARG A 175 16.16 -4.48 -23.26
C ARG A 175 16.45 -5.79 -22.53
N LYS A 176 16.13 -5.86 -21.23
CA LYS A 176 16.19 -7.10 -20.44
C LYS A 176 15.04 -8.07 -20.73
N LYS A 177 14.11 -7.73 -21.63
CA LYS A 177 12.89 -8.49 -21.93
C LYS A 177 11.98 -8.66 -20.70
N ASP A 178 11.99 -7.68 -19.80
CA ASP A 178 11.09 -7.66 -18.64
C ASP A 178 9.63 -7.55 -19.08
N GLN A 179 8.82 -8.55 -18.72
CA GLN A 179 7.41 -8.62 -19.13
C GLN A 179 6.58 -7.51 -18.48
N GLY A 180 6.86 -7.21 -17.21
CA GLY A 180 6.21 -6.11 -16.48
C GLY A 180 6.45 -4.75 -17.15
N ALA A 181 7.61 -4.53 -17.75
CA ALA A 181 7.92 -3.31 -18.48
C ALA A 181 7.17 -3.20 -19.81
N TRP A 182 6.95 -4.31 -20.52
CA TRP A 182 6.09 -4.32 -21.71
C TRP A 182 4.64 -3.96 -21.36
N ARG A 183 4.13 -4.53 -20.27
CA ARG A 183 2.81 -4.17 -19.71
C ARG A 183 2.75 -2.70 -19.34
N ALA A 184 3.73 -2.21 -18.58
CA ALA A 184 3.80 -0.81 -18.17
C ALA A 184 3.82 0.13 -19.38
N ARG A 185 4.58 -0.23 -20.43
CA ARG A 185 4.63 0.53 -21.68
C ARG A 185 3.27 0.61 -22.38
N ALA A 186 2.54 -0.51 -22.49
CA ALA A 186 1.20 -0.53 -23.08
C ALA A 186 0.23 0.36 -22.29
N PHE A 187 0.27 0.30 -20.96
CA PHE A 187 -0.57 1.14 -20.10
C PHE A 187 -0.21 2.62 -20.19
N VAL A 188 1.07 2.97 -20.22
CA VAL A 188 1.52 4.36 -20.43
C VAL A 188 1.00 4.89 -21.77
N MET A 189 1.08 4.11 -22.85
CA MET A 189 0.53 4.50 -24.15
C MET A 189 -0.99 4.69 -24.09
N ALA A 190 -1.73 3.78 -23.48
CA ALA A 190 -3.17 3.87 -23.34
C ALA A 190 -3.61 5.10 -22.53
N MET A 191 -3.02 5.32 -21.34
CA MET A 191 -3.34 6.47 -20.48
C MET A 191 -3.02 7.83 -21.11
N THR A 192 -2.06 7.86 -22.03
CA THR A 192 -1.63 9.07 -22.76
C THR A 192 -2.33 9.23 -24.12
N GLY A 193 -3.37 8.43 -24.38
CA GLY A 193 -4.27 8.57 -25.54
C GLY A 193 -3.93 7.69 -26.75
N ASP A 194 -2.81 6.97 -26.73
CA ASP A 194 -2.38 6.08 -27.81
C ASP A 194 -2.84 4.64 -27.56
N VAL A 195 -4.15 4.46 -27.62
CA VAL A 195 -4.78 3.14 -27.42
C VAL A 195 -4.38 2.15 -28.52
N ASN A 196 -4.21 2.62 -29.75
CA ASN A 196 -3.84 1.76 -30.87
C ASN A 196 -2.41 1.22 -30.69
N GLY A 197 -1.46 2.07 -30.28
CA GLY A 197 -0.11 1.65 -29.92
C GLY A 197 -0.12 0.68 -28.74
N ALA A 198 -0.93 0.94 -27.72
CA ALA A 198 -1.08 0.05 -26.57
C ALA A 198 -1.60 -1.35 -26.97
N ASP A 199 -2.63 -1.40 -27.83
CA ASP A 199 -3.21 -2.65 -28.34
C ASP A 199 -2.20 -3.43 -29.20
N SER A 200 -1.41 -2.72 -30.03
CA SER A 200 -0.34 -3.33 -30.81
C SER A 200 0.75 -3.95 -29.92
N ILE A 201 1.13 -3.28 -28.83
CA ILE A 201 2.09 -3.84 -27.86
C ILE A 201 1.48 -5.07 -27.19
N ALA A 202 0.24 -4.98 -26.70
CA ALA A 202 -0.43 -6.10 -26.04
C ALA A 202 -0.43 -7.36 -26.94
N ARG A 203 -0.83 -7.22 -28.21
CA ARG A 203 -0.81 -8.33 -29.19
C ARG A 203 0.60 -8.88 -29.48
N ALA A 204 1.65 -8.08 -29.30
CA ALA A 204 3.02 -8.53 -29.53
C ALA A 204 3.60 -9.33 -28.35
N VAL A 205 3.07 -9.16 -27.15
CA VAL A 205 3.65 -9.70 -25.91
C VAL A 205 2.75 -10.71 -25.20
N MET A 206 1.52 -10.92 -25.68
CA MET A 206 0.58 -11.89 -25.12
C MET A 206 -0.26 -12.60 -26.21
N PRO A 207 -0.90 -13.74 -25.89
CA PRO A 207 -1.79 -14.44 -26.82
C PRO A 207 -2.95 -13.57 -27.34
N ALA A 208 -3.31 -13.73 -28.61
CA ALA A 208 -4.28 -12.88 -29.30
C ALA A 208 -5.67 -12.84 -28.65
N ASN A 209 -6.11 -13.95 -28.06
CA ASN A 209 -7.37 -14.04 -27.31
C ASN A 209 -7.35 -13.15 -26.06
N MET A 210 -6.24 -13.09 -25.34
CA MET A 210 -6.09 -12.24 -24.15
C MET A 210 -5.86 -10.77 -24.53
N ALA A 211 -5.12 -10.49 -25.61
CA ALA A 211 -4.95 -9.13 -26.11
C ALA A 211 -6.30 -8.50 -26.50
N GLY A 212 -7.17 -9.28 -27.17
CA GLY A 212 -8.50 -8.83 -27.55
C GLY A 212 -9.42 -8.48 -26.37
N THR A 213 -9.27 -9.16 -25.22
CA THR A 213 -10.04 -8.83 -24.01
C THR A 213 -9.50 -7.59 -23.28
N MET A 214 -8.24 -7.19 -23.54
CA MET A 214 -7.64 -5.99 -22.96
C MET A 214 -8.04 -4.69 -23.69
N THR A 215 -8.43 -4.74 -24.97
CA THR A 215 -8.72 -3.52 -25.76
C THR A 215 -9.77 -2.59 -25.09
N PRO A 216 -10.91 -3.07 -24.55
CA PRO A 216 -11.86 -2.21 -23.85
C PRO A 216 -11.28 -1.58 -22.58
N PHE A 217 -10.47 -2.33 -21.84
CA PHE A 217 -9.77 -1.84 -20.64
C PHE A 217 -8.79 -0.72 -21.01
N LEU A 218 -7.96 -0.91 -22.05
CA LEU A 218 -7.01 0.10 -22.52
C LEU A 218 -7.73 1.39 -22.99
N LYS A 219 -8.85 1.27 -23.69
CA LYS A 219 -9.70 2.42 -24.07
C LYS A 219 -10.19 3.19 -22.84
N ARG A 220 -10.58 2.47 -21.78
CA ARG A 220 -11.13 3.08 -20.57
C ARG A 220 -10.08 3.86 -19.79
N LEU A 221 -8.84 3.37 -19.70
CA LEU A 221 -7.74 3.99 -18.94
C LEU A 221 -7.58 5.49 -19.24
N ALA A 222 -7.67 5.89 -20.51
CA ALA A 222 -7.53 7.30 -20.92
C ALA A 222 -8.60 8.22 -20.31
N SER A 223 -9.79 7.70 -20.01
CA SER A 223 -10.91 8.47 -19.47
C SER A 223 -10.97 8.54 -17.94
N LEU A 224 -10.16 7.74 -17.25
CA LEU A 224 -10.16 7.67 -15.78
C LEU A 224 -9.41 8.85 -15.16
N ASN A 225 -9.78 9.20 -13.92
CA ASN A 225 -9.00 10.11 -13.08
C ASN A 225 -7.69 9.42 -12.61
N ALA A 226 -6.78 10.19 -12.00
CA ALA A 226 -5.46 9.69 -11.61
C ALA A 226 -5.49 8.50 -10.63
N ALA A 227 -6.36 8.56 -9.61
CA ALA A 227 -6.50 7.50 -8.62
C ALA A 227 -7.06 6.22 -9.25
N ASP A 228 -8.13 6.34 -10.03
CA ASP A 228 -8.73 5.21 -10.74
C ASP A 228 -7.77 4.59 -11.77
N ARG A 229 -6.96 5.41 -12.46
CA ARG A 229 -5.88 4.90 -13.32
C ARG A 229 -4.88 4.08 -12.52
N ALA A 230 -4.46 4.56 -11.35
CA ALA A 230 -3.52 3.86 -10.49
C ALA A 230 -4.06 2.51 -10.01
N HIS A 231 -5.32 2.46 -9.55
CA HIS A 231 -5.98 1.20 -9.19
C HIS A 231 -6.06 0.24 -10.40
N ALA A 232 -6.47 0.75 -11.56
CA ALA A 232 -6.63 -0.06 -12.76
C ALA A 232 -5.30 -0.68 -13.24
N VAL A 233 -4.22 0.09 -13.30
CA VAL A 233 -2.95 -0.41 -13.86
C VAL A 233 -2.20 -1.35 -12.92
N ASN A 234 -2.32 -1.14 -11.60
CA ASN A 234 -1.64 -1.95 -10.59
C ASN A 234 -2.45 -3.19 -10.17
N PHE A 235 -3.77 -3.04 -9.99
CA PHE A 235 -4.63 -4.10 -9.44
C PHE A 235 -5.72 -4.60 -10.39
N GLY A 236 -5.98 -3.91 -11.50
CA GLY A 236 -7.07 -4.27 -12.42
C GLY A 236 -8.46 -3.85 -11.96
N THR A 237 -8.53 -3.08 -10.89
CA THR A 237 -9.76 -2.63 -10.25
C THR A 237 -10.10 -1.20 -10.68
N MET A 238 -11.39 -0.90 -10.82
CA MET A 238 -11.89 0.47 -11.02
C MET A 238 -12.91 0.78 -9.93
N PRO A 239 -12.48 1.39 -8.81
CA PRO A 239 -13.35 1.63 -7.65
C PRO A 239 -14.58 2.48 -7.99
N SER A 240 -14.43 3.51 -8.84
CA SER A 240 -15.51 4.44 -9.18
C SER A 240 -16.68 3.82 -9.96
N THR A 241 -16.50 2.67 -10.61
CA THR A 241 -17.57 1.97 -11.34
C THR A 241 -17.99 0.66 -10.70
N GLY A 242 -17.32 0.23 -9.61
CA GLY A 242 -17.53 -1.08 -8.99
C GLY A 242 -17.20 -2.27 -9.89
N GLN A 243 -16.55 -2.03 -11.04
CA GLN A 243 -16.18 -3.06 -12.01
C GLN A 243 -14.72 -3.45 -11.82
N SER A 244 -14.45 -4.73 -11.59
CA SER A 244 -13.12 -5.31 -11.72
C SER A 244 -12.98 -5.90 -13.13
N PHE A 245 -11.91 -5.55 -13.84
CA PHE A 245 -11.61 -6.18 -15.12
C PHE A 245 -10.89 -7.49 -14.84
N ALA A 246 -11.63 -8.59 -14.87
CA ALA A 246 -11.12 -9.93 -14.57
C ALA A 246 -9.85 -10.31 -15.35
N ALA A 247 -9.63 -9.74 -16.53
CA ALA A 247 -8.42 -9.96 -17.34
C ALA A 247 -7.12 -9.38 -16.71
N VAL A 248 -7.24 -8.48 -15.73
CA VAL A 248 -6.11 -7.93 -14.97
C VAL A 248 -6.02 -8.54 -13.56
N ALA A 249 -7.11 -9.18 -13.08
CA ALA A 249 -7.18 -9.90 -11.81
C ALA A 249 -6.77 -11.40 -11.90
N LEU A 250 -6.59 -11.94 -13.11
CA LEU A 250 -6.27 -13.34 -13.36
C LEU A 250 -4.75 -13.59 -13.31
N GLY A 251 -4.13 -13.29 -12.16
CA GLY A 251 -2.67 -13.20 -12.10
C GLY A 251 -2.14 -12.15 -13.09
N ASP A 252 -0.83 -12.02 -13.21
CA ASP A 252 -0.28 -11.18 -14.28
C ASP A 252 -0.62 -11.87 -15.62
N PRO A 253 -1.47 -11.31 -16.51
CA PRO A 253 -1.78 -11.93 -17.80
C PRO A 253 -0.56 -11.96 -18.75
N TYR A 254 0.57 -11.41 -18.29
CA TYR A 254 1.90 -11.48 -18.89
C TYR A 254 2.75 -12.63 -18.32
N LYS A 255 2.23 -13.42 -17.36
CA LYS A 255 2.77 -14.73 -16.99
C LYS A 255 2.22 -15.81 -17.94
N PRO A 256 3.06 -16.72 -18.46
CA PRO A 256 2.58 -17.85 -19.24
C PRO A 256 1.64 -18.73 -18.39
N ALA A 257 0.63 -19.33 -19.03
CA ALA A 257 -0.30 -20.26 -18.40
C ALA A 257 0.47 -21.40 -17.70
N GLY A 258 0.55 -21.35 -16.37
CA GLY A 258 1.34 -22.30 -15.57
C GLY A 258 1.53 -21.90 -14.11
N THR A 259 1.26 -20.65 -13.73
CA THR A 259 1.32 -20.20 -12.33
C THR A 259 -0.06 -19.76 -11.84
N GLN A 260 -0.99 -20.72 -11.76
CA GLN A 260 -2.09 -20.60 -10.82
C GLN A 260 -1.50 -20.89 -9.43
N THR A 261 -1.09 -19.86 -8.71
CA THR A 261 -0.77 -20.00 -7.30
C THR A 261 -2.08 -20.11 -6.55
N ALA A 262 -2.45 -21.34 -6.20
CA ALA A 262 -3.44 -21.59 -5.17
C ALA A 262 -3.05 -20.77 -3.93
N SER A 263 -4.04 -20.11 -3.33
CA SER A 263 -3.89 -19.49 -2.02
C SER A 263 -3.28 -20.54 -1.08
N VAL A 264 -2.08 -20.26 -0.57
CA VAL A 264 -1.40 -21.11 0.43
C VAL A 264 -2.19 -21.13 1.76
N GLY A 265 -3.22 -20.28 1.87
CA GLY A 265 -4.16 -20.26 3.00
C GLY A 265 -5.05 -21.49 3.14
N ASP A 266 -5.33 -22.24 2.08
CA ASP A 266 -6.22 -23.42 2.16
C ASP A 266 -5.49 -24.70 2.60
N THR A 267 -4.16 -24.74 2.56
CA THR A 267 -3.36 -25.92 2.92
C THR A 267 -2.81 -25.90 4.34
N LEU A 268 -3.07 -24.82 5.10
CA LEU A 268 -2.56 -24.63 6.47
C LEU A 268 -3.65 -24.59 7.54
N ILE A 269 -4.92 -24.82 7.19
CA ILE A 269 -5.98 -25.12 8.16
C ILE A 269 -5.89 -26.62 8.46
N PRO A 270 -5.54 -27.06 9.68
CA PRO A 270 -5.53 -28.48 9.99
C PRO A 270 -6.95 -29.06 9.83
N ALA A 271 -7.16 -29.81 8.75
CA ALA A 271 -8.35 -30.62 8.52
C ALA A 271 -8.20 -31.92 9.31
N GLY A 272 -8.48 -31.85 10.61
CA GLY A 272 -8.53 -33.00 11.51
C GLY A 272 -9.60 -32.78 12.57
N GLU A 273 -10.17 -33.87 13.09
CA GLU A 273 -11.07 -33.78 14.24
C GLU A 273 -10.36 -33.07 15.41
N PRO A 274 -11.02 -32.12 16.10
CA PRO A 274 -10.42 -31.42 17.23
C PRO A 274 -9.97 -32.41 18.31
N LEU A 275 -8.69 -32.38 18.68
CA LEU A 275 -8.18 -33.14 19.81
C LEU A 275 -8.69 -32.51 21.12
N GLY A 276 -9.82 -33.01 21.60
CA GLY A 276 -10.33 -32.77 22.95
C GLY A 276 -11.47 -31.76 23.04
N PRO A 277 -12.29 -31.85 24.12
CA PRO A 277 -13.45 -30.99 24.31
C PRO A 277 -13.03 -29.54 24.50
N ARG A 278 -13.79 -28.62 23.89
CA ARG A 278 -13.64 -27.18 24.13
C ARG A 278 -14.06 -26.85 25.56
N ALA A 279 -13.43 -25.85 26.17
CA ALA A 279 -13.76 -25.37 27.51
C ALA A 279 -15.22 -24.87 27.66
N SER A 280 -15.98 -24.77 26.57
CA SER A 280 -17.42 -24.48 26.56
C SER A 280 -18.32 -25.69 26.85
N ASP A 281 -17.79 -26.91 26.80
CA ASP A 281 -18.59 -28.15 26.91
C ASP A 281 -18.40 -28.86 28.27
N ALA A 282 -17.81 -28.18 29.25
CA ALA A 282 -17.75 -28.68 30.61
C ALA A 282 -19.14 -28.55 31.27
N THR A 283 -19.82 -29.68 31.46
CA THR A 283 -21.00 -29.81 32.33
C THR A 283 -20.69 -29.15 33.69
N PRO A 284 -21.56 -28.28 34.23
CA PRO A 284 -21.28 -27.64 35.50
C PRO A 284 -21.15 -28.71 36.59
N ALA A 285 -19.96 -28.80 37.19
CA ALA A 285 -19.72 -29.60 38.36
C ALA A 285 -20.71 -29.18 39.45
N ARG A 286 -21.39 -30.17 40.03
CA ARG A 286 -22.27 -30.04 41.18
C ARG A 286 -21.60 -29.18 42.26
N VAL A 287 -22.17 -28.00 42.51
CA VAL A 287 -21.77 -27.15 43.63
C VAL A 287 -21.97 -27.97 44.90
N VAL A 288 -20.87 -28.37 45.54
CA VAL A 288 -20.89 -28.85 46.91
C VAL A 288 -21.11 -27.61 47.77
N GLU A 289 -22.24 -27.56 48.48
CA GLU A 289 -22.51 -26.49 49.44
C GLU A 289 -21.34 -26.35 50.43
N PRO A 290 -20.85 -25.13 50.70
CA PRO A 290 -19.93 -24.93 51.80
C PRO A 290 -20.67 -25.12 53.13
N LEU A 291 -20.12 -26.00 53.96
CA LEU A 291 -20.55 -26.29 55.33
C LEU A 291 -20.88 -25.01 56.12
N SER A 292 -22.13 -24.93 56.56
CA SER A 292 -22.71 -23.86 57.37
C SER A 292 -21.88 -23.57 58.63
N ARG A 293 -21.26 -22.38 58.71
CA ARG A 293 -20.73 -21.83 59.97
C ARG A 293 -21.86 -21.18 60.76
N ALA A 294 -22.71 -22.00 61.37
CA ALA A 294 -23.65 -21.55 62.40
C ALA A 294 -23.12 -21.97 63.78
N PRO A 295 -23.04 -21.07 64.79
CA PRO A 295 -22.68 -21.45 66.15
C PRO A 295 -23.78 -22.31 66.77
N ARG A 296 -23.38 -23.44 67.36
CA ARG A 296 -24.27 -24.41 68.03
C ARG A 296 -25.08 -23.72 69.14
N ARG A 297 -26.42 -23.70 69.00
CA ARG A 297 -27.35 -23.31 70.08
C ARG A 297 -27.53 -24.47 71.08
N ARG A 298 -27.49 -24.16 72.38
CA ARG A 298 -27.87 -25.08 73.47
C ARG A 298 -29.40 -25.20 73.55
N PRO A 299 -29.97 -26.39 73.80
CA PRO A 299 -31.41 -26.57 74.01
C PRO A 299 -31.83 -26.12 75.41
N GLY A 300 -32.93 -25.36 75.50
CA GLY A 300 -33.67 -25.11 76.74
C GLY A 300 -33.68 -23.66 77.20
N GLN A 301 -34.61 -22.86 76.65
CA GLN A 301 -35.40 -21.88 77.42
C GLN A 301 -36.54 -21.31 76.55
N PRO A 302 -37.69 -20.91 77.15
CA PRO A 302 -38.96 -20.79 76.47
C PRO A 302 -39.22 -19.42 75.83
N VAL A 303 -40.19 -19.43 74.91
CA VAL A 303 -40.67 -18.33 74.07
C VAL A 303 -41.47 -17.33 74.90
N GLU A 304 -41.18 -16.04 74.74
CA GLU A 304 -42.08 -14.94 75.08
C GLU A 304 -42.50 -14.17 73.82
N THR A 305 -43.79 -13.85 73.80
CA THR A 305 -44.61 -13.26 72.74
C THR A 305 -44.67 -11.73 72.80
N ALA A 306 -44.74 -11.04 71.66
CA ALA A 306 -45.57 -9.83 71.37
C ALA A 306 -45.09 -9.22 70.02
N SER A 307 -45.87 -9.15 68.93
CA SER A 307 -47.11 -8.39 68.65
C SER A 307 -46.88 -6.90 68.28
N THR A 308 -47.25 -6.56 67.02
CA THR A 308 -47.91 -5.30 66.51
C THR A 308 -47.11 -3.98 66.59
N THR A 309 -47.00 -3.04 65.62
CA THR A 309 -47.64 -2.71 64.31
C THR A 309 -46.74 -1.65 63.57
N PRO A 310 -47.09 -0.97 62.44
CA PRO A 310 -46.19 -0.78 61.29
C PRO A 310 -46.02 0.68 60.78
N ALA A 311 -45.42 0.82 59.58
CA ALA A 311 -45.61 1.84 58.52
C ALA A 311 -44.33 2.60 58.10
N PRO A 312 -44.26 3.15 56.87
CA PRO A 312 -44.79 2.69 55.58
C PRO A 312 -43.70 2.62 54.48
N GLY A 313 -44.02 1.94 53.38
CA GLY A 313 -43.14 1.75 52.24
C GLY A 313 -43.18 2.88 51.21
N PHE A 314 -42.17 2.88 50.34
CA PHE A 314 -42.23 3.44 48.99
C PHE A 314 -41.51 2.48 48.03
N THR A 315 -42.24 2.03 47.03
CA THR A 315 -41.78 1.24 45.89
C THR A 315 -41.39 2.18 44.74
N VAL A 316 -40.30 1.86 44.03
CA VAL A 316 -39.92 2.52 42.77
C VAL A 316 -40.03 1.49 41.64
N PRO A 317 -40.70 1.79 40.51
CA PRO A 317 -40.95 0.82 39.43
C PRO A 317 -39.86 0.80 38.34
N LEU A 318 -39.77 -0.35 37.65
CA LEU A 318 -38.93 -0.60 36.47
C LEU A 318 -39.35 0.27 35.27
N ALA A 319 -38.36 0.82 34.55
CA ALA A 319 -38.54 1.47 33.26
C ALA A 319 -38.24 0.50 32.09
N GLN A 320 -39.17 0.43 31.13
CA GLN A 320 -39.06 -0.24 29.84
C GLN A 320 -38.52 0.73 28.75
N PRO A 321 -37.91 0.24 27.66
CA PRO A 321 -37.42 1.08 26.56
C PRO A 321 -38.55 1.49 25.59
N ALA A 322 -38.60 2.77 25.23
CA ALA A 322 -39.61 3.35 24.34
C ALA A 322 -39.21 3.31 22.86
N MET A 323 -40.16 2.91 22.00
CA MET A 323 -40.17 3.14 20.56
C MET A 323 -40.61 4.58 20.25
N ALA A 324 -40.03 5.21 19.24
CA ALA A 324 -40.56 6.44 18.63
C ALA A 324 -40.90 6.20 17.15
N ARG A 325 -42.16 6.50 16.80
CA ARG A 325 -42.69 6.49 15.43
C ARG A 325 -42.55 7.86 14.77
N THR A 326 -42.51 7.78 13.44
CA THR A 326 -42.66 8.76 12.35
C THR A 326 -43.54 10.00 12.57
N GLY A 327 -43.11 11.11 11.93
CA GLY A 327 -43.92 12.26 11.56
C GLY A 327 -43.31 12.97 10.33
N ALA A 328 -44.12 13.18 9.28
CA ALA A 328 -43.76 13.70 7.96
C ALA A 328 -44.09 15.21 7.81
N LEU A 329 -43.83 15.75 6.59
CA LEU A 329 -44.11 17.09 6.00
C LEU A 329 -42.92 18.07 6.10
N SER A 330 -42.51 18.86 5.09
CA SER A 330 -43.00 19.18 3.74
C SER A 330 -41.86 19.85 2.94
N SER A 331 -41.86 19.67 1.63
CA SER A 331 -40.94 20.25 0.63
C SER A 331 -41.33 21.67 0.21
N GLY A 332 -40.35 22.57 0.07
CA GLY A 332 -40.47 23.89 -0.57
C GLY A 332 -39.12 24.42 -1.09
N PRO A 333 -39.08 25.25 -2.16
CA PRO A 333 -37.98 25.25 -3.12
C PRO A 333 -36.86 26.29 -2.87
N LEU A 334 -35.70 25.99 -3.48
CA LEU A 334 -34.44 26.74 -3.50
C LEU A 334 -34.59 28.20 -3.98
N PRO A 335 -33.85 29.17 -3.40
CA PRO A 335 -33.60 30.43 -4.04
C PRO A 335 -32.36 30.35 -4.96
N THR A 336 -32.59 30.63 -6.24
CA THR A 336 -31.57 31.01 -7.23
C THR A 336 -31.06 32.42 -6.92
N ALA A 337 -29.74 32.63 -6.93
CA ALA A 337 -29.14 33.96 -6.89
C ALA A 337 -28.01 34.06 -7.92
N ARG A 338 -27.98 35.23 -8.56
CA ARG A 338 -27.41 35.54 -9.87
C ARG A 338 -25.89 35.71 -9.85
N VAL A 339 -25.34 35.46 -11.04
CA VAL A 339 -24.03 35.91 -11.52
C VAL A 339 -23.91 37.43 -11.44
N GLY A 340 -22.77 37.92 -10.91
CA GLY A 340 -22.21 39.22 -11.25
C GLY A 340 -21.85 40.13 -10.08
N GLU A 341 -20.68 39.92 -9.45
CA GLU A 341 -19.93 41.04 -8.87
C GLU A 341 -18.43 40.68 -8.73
N ARG A 342 -17.57 41.51 -9.33
CA ARG A 342 -16.10 41.39 -9.26
C ARG A 342 -15.63 41.84 -7.88
N ILE A 343 -15.15 40.91 -7.06
CA ILE A 343 -14.40 41.26 -5.85
C ILE A 343 -12.98 41.62 -6.26
N GLY A 344 -12.71 42.93 -6.37
CA GLY A 344 -11.37 43.46 -6.55
C GLY A 344 -10.58 43.34 -5.25
N THR A 345 -9.56 42.46 -5.22
CA THR A 345 -8.55 42.46 -4.15
C THR A 345 -7.58 43.61 -4.38
N ARG A 346 -7.84 44.73 -3.70
CA ARG A 346 -6.92 45.86 -3.59
C ARG A 346 -5.79 45.45 -2.63
N VAL A 347 -4.63 45.12 -3.18
CA VAL A 347 -3.39 44.93 -2.41
C VAL A 347 -2.96 46.30 -1.89
N GLY A 348 -3.08 46.54 -0.58
CA GLY A 348 -2.49 47.69 0.09
C GLY A 348 -0.96 47.54 0.23
N PRO A 349 -0.21 48.65 0.41
CA PRO A 349 1.24 48.61 0.47
C PRO A 349 1.72 47.81 1.69
N VAL A 350 2.69 46.93 1.46
CA VAL A 350 3.33 46.08 2.48
C VAL A 350 4.29 46.92 3.32
N ASP A 351 4.13 46.85 4.64
CA ASP A 351 5.02 47.51 5.61
C ASP A 351 6.40 46.80 5.65
N PRO A 352 7.51 47.46 5.26
CA PRO A 352 8.84 46.87 5.19
C PRO A 352 9.44 46.50 6.57
N ALA A 353 8.77 46.87 7.67
CA ALA A 353 9.20 46.52 9.02
C ALA A 353 8.95 45.03 9.39
N ARG A 354 8.07 44.31 8.67
CA ARG A 354 7.68 42.92 8.97
C ARG A 354 8.41 41.82 8.16
N LEU A 355 9.43 42.18 7.38
CA LEU A 355 10.20 41.22 6.59
C LEU A 355 11.38 40.62 7.40
N PRO A 356 11.66 39.31 7.27
CA PRO A 356 12.84 38.69 7.86
C PRO A 356 14.15 39.26 7.26
N PRO A 357 15.26 39.23 8.03
CA PRO A 357 16.47 40.03 7.75
C PRO A 357 17.19 39.70 6.44
N GLU A 358 16.88 38.60 5.77
CA GLU A 358 17.50 38.17 4.52
C GLU A 358 17.00 38.92 3.27
N ALA A 359 15.93 39.72 3.40
CA ALA A 359 15.36 40.49 2.28
C ALA A 359 15.73 41.99 2.30
N ARG A 360 16.68 42.43 3.15
CA ARG A 360 17.08 43.84 3.27
C ARG A 360 18.41 44.14 2.57
N GLY A 361 18.33 44.28 1.24
CA GLY A 361 19.05 45.32 0.47
C GLY A 361 20.42 45.01 -0.15
N GLN A 362 20.52 45.28 -1.45
CA GLN A 362 21.52 46.05 -2.23
C GLN A 362 21.14 45.85 -3.72
N GLY A 363 20.92 46.82 -4.60
CA GLY A 363 21.05 48.26 -4.61
C GLY A 363 20.34 48.79 -5.87
N ALA A 364 20.02 50.09 -5.85
CA ALA A 364 19.26 50.77 -6.88
C ALA A 364 20.04 50.94 -8.21
N ALA A 365 19.34 50.77 -9.33
CA ALA A 365 19.65 51.45 -10.58
C ALA A 365 18.33 51.92 -11.21
N ILE A 366 18.17 53.23 -11.21
CA ILE A 366 17.05 53.99 -11.72
C ILE A 366 17.25 54.11 -13.22
N ALA A 367 16.27 53.69 -14.03
CA ALA A 367 16.21 54.06 -15.45
C ALA A 367 14.76 54.35 -15.81
N SER A 368 14.47 55.64 -16.01
CA SER A 368 13.20 56.19 -16.41
C SER A 368 13.03 56.21 -17.93
N VAL A 369 11.89 55.70 -18.38
CA VAL A 369 11.04 56.14 -19.52
C VAL A 369 11.62 56.01 -20.94
N THR A 370 10.95 55.24 -21.81
CA THR A 370 10.25 55.78 -23.00
C THR A 370 9.20 54.78 -23.50
N ARG A 371 8.00 55.29 -23.79
CA ARG A 371 6.83 54.63 -24.38
C ARG A 371 7.13 54.32 -25.86
N GLY A 372 7.01 53.07 -26.29
CA GLY A 372 7.22 52.65 -27.69
C GLY A 372 6.14 51.67 -28.13
N ASP A 373 5.47 52.02 -29.22
CA ASP A 373 4.30 51.38 -29.80
C ASP A 373 4.53 49.92 -30.25
N LEU A 374 3.48 49.09 -30.15
CA LEU A 374 3.41 47.76 -30.76
C LEU A 374 3.21 47.86 -32.28
N PRO A 375 3.88 47.04 -33.11
CA PRO A 375 3.53 46.90 -34.52
C PRO A 375 2.30 46.00 -34.72
N PRO A 376 1.48 46.23 -35.77
CA PRO A 376 0.29 45.42 -36.07
C PRO A 376 0.64 44.08 -36.75
N PRO A 377 -0.29 43.11 -36.76
CA PRO A 377 -0.04 41.75 -37.26
C PRO A 377 -0.01 41.71 -38.80
N SER A 378 0.97 40.99 -39.34
CA SER A 378 1.08 40.69 -40.77
C SER A 378 -0.03 39.72 -41.20
N GLY A 379 -0.75 40.08 -42.26
CA GLY A 379 -1.60 39.18 -43.04
C GLY A 379 -0.82 38.33 -44.02
#